data_AF-A0A822X8H0-F1
#
_entry.id   AF-A0A822X8H0-F1
#
_cell.length_a   1.000
_cell.length_b   1.000
_cell.length_c   1.000
_cell.angle_alpha   90.00
_cell.angle_beta   90.00
_cell.angle_gamma   90.00
#
_symmetry.space_group_name_H-M   'P 1'
#
loop_
_entity.id
_entity.type
_entity.pdbx_description
1 polymer ?
#
loop_
_entity_poly.entity_id
_entity_poly.type
_entity_poly.pdbx_seq_one_letter_code
_entity_poly.pdbx_strand_id
1 'polypeptide(L)'
;MMNANMLKVVLVSSIMIMSSLAGCLSDDISDEVEDIIEPITEPEPTPVEPVIYGNVMVSTYHVGELVKAVGGENIHVDYMSQDNIPVHDYEPTPADIIRLSESDLFFYHGLGLEPWVESTLSAMTNAPPSFMTHTMPSGEATVDYDSFLVSNLCDLMTEGPFESTTLGMMHDDHGDHGDHDDHGDHGDDHDDDIQTMADHDDHDDHDDHDDHDAHGHAEAEKEFVNPENCPADTTIQVFHMEAGEHVLEFESEHDEDFNMAVLKMLGGHAHHHH
;
A
#
# COMPACT_ATOMS: atom_id res chain seq x y z
N MET A 1 61.50 -35.23 -10.16
CA MET A 1 60.55 -36.14 -10.84
C MET A 1 59.16 -35.54 -10.69
N MET A 2 58.57 -35.02 -11.77
CA MET A 2 57.20 -34.47 -11.73
C MET A 2 56.19 -35.62 -11.62
N ASN A 3 55.26 -35.52 -10.68
CA ASN A 3 54.24 -36.52 -10.41
C ASN A 3 53.31 -36.68 -11.63
N ALA A 4 52.86 -37.90 -11.95
CA ALA A 4 52.10 -38.21 -13.16
C ALA A 4 50.80 -37.38 -13.29
N ASN A 5 50.21 -36.98 -12.16
CA ASN A 5 49.02 -36.11 -12.14
C ASN A 5 49.39 -34.64 -12.41
N MET A 6 50.56 -34.18 -11.95
CA MET A 6 51.08 -32.85 -12.29
C MET A 6 51.40 -32.74 -13.78
N LEU A 7 51.93 -33.82 -14.38
CA LEU A 7 52.23 -33.88 -15.80
C LEU A 7 50.95 -33.75 -16.66
N LYS A 8 49.85 -34.37 -16.23
CA LYS A 8 48.54 -34.27 -16.91
C LYS A 8 47.96 -32.86 -16.84
N VAL A 9 48.05 -32.20 -15.69
CA VAL A 9 47.55 -30.82 -15.52
C VAL A 9 48.34 -29.86 -16.40
N VAL A 10 49.67 -29.99 -16.44
CA VAL A 10 50.52 -29.15 -17.31
C VAL A 10 50.21 -29.40 -18.80
N LEU A 11 50.00 -30.66 -19.20
CA LEU A 11 49.64 -30.98 -20.60
C LEU A 11 48.28 -30.40 -21.01
N VAL A 12 47.27 -30.50 -20.16
CA VAL A 12 45.92 -29.99 -20.48
C VAL A 12 45.90 -28.45 -20.52
N SER A 13 46.60 -27.78 -19.61
CA SER A 13 46.74 -26.32 -19.64
C SER A 13 47.54 -25.83 -20.85
N SER A 14 48.61 -26.54 -21.25
CA SER A 14 49.35 -26.19 -22.47
C SER A 14 48.53 -26.35 -23.75
N ILE A 15 47.64 -27.35 -23.81
CA ILE A 15 46.75 -27.53 -24.98
C ILE A 15 45.73 -26.39 -25.07
N MET A 16 45.10 -25.98 -23.96
CA MET A 16 44.15 -24.86 -23.98
C MET A 16 44.80 -23.53 -24.37
N ILE A 17 46.03 -23.27 -23.93
CA ILE A 17 46.75 -22.02 -24.26
C ILE A 17 47.17 -22.00 -25.73
N MET A 18 47.55 -23.14 -26.32
CA MET A 18 47.97 -23.21 -27.73
C MET A 18 46.79 -23.18 -28.72
N SER A 19 45.61 -23.64 -28.31
CA SER A 19 44.40 -23.54 -29.15
C SER A 19 43.93 -22.10 -29.35
N SER A 20 44.31 -21.16 -28.49
CA SER A 20 44.00 -19.74 -28.64
C SER A 20 44.89 -19.01 -29.67
N LEU A 21 45.96 -19.64 -30.16
CA LEU A 21 46.92 -18.99 -31.07
C LEU A 21 46.87 -19.49 -32.53
N ALA A 22 46.11 -20.54 -32.82
CA ALA A 22 46.02 -21.12 -34.17
C ALA A 22 45.04 -20.39 -35.12
N GLY A 23 44.60 -19.18 -34.77
CA GLY A 23 43.60 -18.40 -35.52
C GLY A 23 44.14 -17.45 -36.60
N CYS A 24 45.44 -17.45 -36.92
CA CYS A 24 45.99 -16.66 -38.02
C CYS A 24 47.27 -17.31 -38.58
N LEU A 25 47.12 -18.17 -39.59
CA LEU A 25 48.19 -18.55 -40.51
C LEU A 25 47.57 -18.62 -41.91
N SER A 26 47.50 -17.46 -42.57
CA SER A 26 47.40 -17.43 -44.03
C SER A 26 48.77 -17.78 -44.58
N ASP A 27 48.77 -18.79 -45.45
CA ASP A 27 49.89 -19.31 -46.21
C ASP A 27 50.22 -18.30 -47.34
N ASP A 28 51.45 -17.78 -47.34
CA ASP A 28 51.99 -16.93 -48.40
C ASP A 28 52.42 -17.85 -49.55
N ILE A 29 51.50 -18.13 -50.48
CA ILE A 29 51.82 -18.68 -51.79
C ILE A 29 51.73 -17.55 -52.81
N SER A 30 52.90 -17.11 -53.25
CA SER A 30 53.09 -16.33 -54.45
C SER A 30 52.79 -17.21 -55.67
N ASP A 31 51.68 -16.96 -56.36
CA ASP A 31 51.54 -17.22 -57.78
C ASP A 31 50.62 -16.18 -58.41
N GLU A 32 51.12 -15.58 -59.48
CA GLU A 32 50.54 -14.48 -60.22
C GLU A 32 49.17 -14.85 -60.82
N VAL A 33 48.10 -14.23 -60.33
CA VAL A 33 46.88 -13.95 -61.12
C VAL A 33 46.30 -12.63 -60.67
N GLU A 34 46.39 -11.66 -61.56
CA GLU A 34 45.77 -10.35 -61.48
C GLU A 34 44.26 -10.50 -61.69
N ASP A 35 43.52 -10.81 -60.62
CA ASP A 35 42.07 -10.64 -60.58
C ASP A 35 41.72 -9.64 -59.48
N ILE A 36 41.03 -8.57 -59.89
CA ILE A 36 40.55 -7.49 -59.06
C ILE A 36 39.43 -8.05 -58.17
N ILE A 37 39.80 -8.63 -57.03
CA ILE A 37 38.85 -8.96 -55.96
C ILE A 37 38.93 -7.80 -54.97
N GLU A 38 37.99 -6.87 -55.08
CA GLU A 38 37.75 -5.92 -53.98
C GLU A 38 37.47 -6.75 -52.72
N PRO A 39 38.11 -6.43 -51.57
CA PRO A 39 37.82 -7.14 -50.33
C PRO A 39 36.33 -7.02 -50.08
N ILE A 40 35.65 -8.17 -49.98
CA ILE A 40 34.26 -8.23 -49.54
C ILE A 40 34.29 -7.87 -48.06
N THR A 41 34.30 -6.58 -47.76
CA THR A 41 33.95 -6.07 -46.43
C THR A 41 32.52 -6.53 -46.20
N GLU A 42 32.32 -7.46 -45.27
CA GLU A 42 30.99 -7.73 -44.73
C GLU A 42 30.40 -6.36 -44.34
N PRO A 43 29.17 -6.04 -44.77
CA PRO A 43 28.56 -4.79 -44.34
C PRO A 43 28.53 -4.81 -42.82
N GLU A 44 29.21 -3.85 -42.19
CA GLU A 44 29.04 -3.56 -40.76
C GLU A 44 27.54 -3.62 -40.46
N PRO A 45 27.09 -4.41 -39.46
CA PRO A 45 25.68 -4.52 -39.16
C PRO A 45 25.15 -3.12 -38.87
N THR A 46 24.35 -2.59 -39.79
CA THR A 46 23.70 -1.30 -39.59
C THR A 46 22.86 -1.43 -38.33
N PRO A 47 23.02 -0.55 -37.32
CA PRO A 47 22.18 -0.57 -36.13
C PRO A 47 20.73 -0.52 -36.59
N VAL A 48 20.00 -1.61 -36.40
CA VAL A 48 18.56 -1.63 -36.63
C VAL A 48 17.97 -1.02 -35.37
N GLU A 49 17.57 0.25 -35.46
CA GLU A 49 16.82 0.92 -34.40
C GLU A 49 15.61 0.03 -34.01
N PRO A 50 15.40 -0.25 -32.72
CA PRO A 50 14.32 -1.13 -32.30
C PRO A 50 12.97 -0.51 -32.66
N VAL A 51 12.11 -1.30 -33.28
CA VAL A 51 10.72 -0.90 -33.54
C VAL A 51 9.96 -0.99 -32.23
N ILE A 52 9.43 0.13 -31.74
CA ILE A 52 8.60 0.19 -30.54
C ILE A 52 7.14 -0.08 -30.92
N TYR A 53 6.55 -1.13 -30.35
CA TYR A 53 5.19 -1.57 -30.62
C TYR A 53 4.13 -0.86 -29.76
N GLY A 54 4.50 -0.33 -28.60
CA GLY A 54 3.56 0.36 -27.71
C GLY A 54 4.11 0.59 -26.30
N ASN A 55 3.27 1.24 -25.49
CA ASN A 55 3.52 1.57 -24.09
C ASN A 55 2.75 0.63 -23.16
N VAL A 56 3.47 -0.04 -22.26
CA VAL A 56 2.92 -1.02 -21.32
C VAL A 56 3.13 -0.50 -19.91
N MET A 57 2.03 -0.34 -19.17
CA MET A 57 2.06 0.01 -17.75
C MET A 57 2.12 -1.25 -16.90
N VAL A 58 2.90 -1.21 -15.81
CA VAL A 58 3.04 -2.33 -14.88
C VAL A 58 2.90 -1.88 -13.42
N SER A 59 2.30 -2.72 -12.58
CA SER A 59 2.07 -2.37 -11.17
C SER A 59 3.34 -2.40 -10.31
N THR A 60 4.20 -3.39 -10.52
CA THR A 60 5.38 -3.66 -9.68
C THR A 60 6.60 -3.96 -10.51
N TYR A 61 7.79 -3.79 -9.90
CA TYR A 61 9.07 -4.17 -10.51
C TYR A 61 9.06 -5.59 -11.08
N HIS A 62 8.60 -6.57 -10.29
CA HIS A 62 8.59 -7.98 -10.68
C HIS A 62 7.74 -8.24 -11.93
N VAL A 63 6.54 -7.65 -12.02
CA VAL A 63 5.69 -7.74 -13.21
C VAL A 63 6.38 -7.06 -14.40
N GLY A 64 7.01 -5.90 -14.18
CA GLY A 64 7.81 -5.22 -15.18
C GLY A 64 8.92 -6.06 -15.77
N GLU A 65 9.68 -6.80 -14.95
CA GLU A 65 10.75 -7.67 -15.44
C GLU A 65 10.21 -8.84 -16.28
N LEU A 66 9.05 -9.40 -15.92
CA LEU A 66 8.39 -10.43 -16.73
C LEU A 66 7.95 -9.88 -18.08
N VAL A 67 7.36 -8.69 -18.10
CA VAL A 67 6.92 -8.01 -19.32
C VAL A 67 8.13 -7.67 -20.21
N LYS A 68 9.20 -7.10 -19.65
CA LYS A 68 10.45 -6.79 -20.37
C LYS A 68 11.13 -8.04 -20.92
N ALA A 69 11.11 -9.16 -20.19
CA ALA A 69 11.68 -10.41 -20.66
C ALA A 69 10.97 -10.95 -21.92
N VAL A 70 9.69 -10.64 -22.10
CA VAL A 70 8.89 -11.05 -23.27
C VAL A 70 8.97 -10.01 -24.38
N GLY A 71 8.80 -8.72 -24.07
CA GLY A 71 8.73 -7.64 -25.06
C GLY A 71 10.07 -7.09 -25.52
N GLY A 72 11.16 -7.35 -24.77
CA GLY A 72 12.50 -6.88 -25.09
C GLY A 72 12.59 -5.37 -25.29
N GLU A 73 13.39 -4.94 -26.26
CA GLU A 73 13.56 -3.52 -26.63
C GLU A 73 12.39 -2.99 -27.48
N ASN A 74 11.40 -3.83 -27.80
CA ASN A 74 10.30 -3.48 -28.69
C ASN A 74 9.08 -2.90 -27.98
N ILE A 75 9.13 -2.68 -26.68
CA ILE A 75 8.05 -2.05 -25.89
C ILE A 75 8.63 -1.02 -24.94
N HIS A 76 7.84 0.01 -24.62
CA HIS A 76 8.14 0.90 -23.52
C HIS A 76 7.42 0.38 -22.27
N VAL A 77 8.15 0.20 -21.16
CA VAL A 77 7.56 -0.28 -19.91
C VAL A 77 7.67 0.80 -18.85
N ASP A 78 6.52 1.27 -18.38
CA ASP A 78 6.39 2.26 -17.31
C ASP A 78 5.72 1.67 -16.07
N TYR A 79 6.10 2.17 -14.90
CA TYR A 79 5.59 1.70 -13.62
C TYR A 79 4.49 2.62 -13.09
N MET A 80 3.48 2.04 -12.45
CA MET A 80 2.44 2.78 -11.74
C MET A 80 3.07 3.60 -10.61
N SER A 81 3.63 2.93 -9.60
CA SER A 81 4.38 3.63 -8.56
C SER A 81 5.78 4.00 -9.05
N GLN A 82 6.11 5.29 -8.99
CA GLN A 82 7.44 5.81 -9.29
C GLN A 82 8.30 6.02 -8.03
N ASP A 83 7.67 5.90 -6.87
CA ASP A 83 8.30 6.04 -5.55
C ASP A 83 8.51 4.68 -4.91
N ASN A 84 9.34 4.62 -3.87
CA ASN A 84 9.59 3.39 -3.11
C ASN A 84 8.49 3.17 -2.05
N ILE A 85 7.25 3.04 -2.50
CA ILE A 85 6.07 2.80 -1.65
C ILE A 85 5.73 1.30 -1.72
N PRO A 86 5.46 0.62 -0.59
CA PRO A 86 4.97 -0.75 -0.62
C PRO A 86 3.71 -0.85 -1.49
N VAL A 87 3.64 -1.89 -2.32
CA VAL A 87 2.56 -2.03 -3.32
C VAL A 87 1.15 -2.03 -2.72
N HIS A 88 1.04 -2.53 -1.49
CA HIS A 88 -0.21 -2.59 -0.74
C HIS A 88 -0.70 -1.20 -0.27
N ASP A 89 0.23 -0.27 -0.07
CA ASP A 89 -0.03 1.06 0.49
C ASP A 89 -0.02 2.14 -0.60
N TYR A 90 0.27 1.75 -1.84
CA TYR A 90 0.28 2.66 -2.98
C TYR A 90 -1.15 3.04 -3.38
N GLU A 91 -1.39 4.34 -3.49
CA GLU A 91 -2.62 4.90 -4.04
C GLU A 91 -2.33 5.69 -5.33
N PRO A 92 -2.98 5.36 -6.46
CA PRO A 92 -2.76 6.07 -7.71
C PRO A 92 -3.12 7.56 -7.64
N THR A 93 -2.19 8.42 -8.03
CA THR A 93 -2.45 9.85 -8.17
C THR A 93 -3.23 10.12 -9.48
N PRO A 94 -3.87 11.30 -9.62
CA PRO A 94 -4.49 11.69 -10.88
C PRO A 94 -3.55 11.64 -12.09
N ALA A 95 -2.25 11.92 -11.88
CA ALA A 95 -1.24 11.82 -12.93
C ALA A 95 -1.02 10.35 -13.35
N ASP A 96 -1.04 9.42 -12.41
CA ASP A 96 -0.90 7.99 -12.68
C ASP A 96 -2.11 7.44 -13.44
N ILE A 97 -3.32 7.92 -13.11
CA ILE A 97 -4.53 7.58 -13.85
C ILE A 97 -4.46 8.05 -15.31
N ILE A 98 -3.92 9.24 -15.56
CA ILE A 98 -3.71 9.74 -16.93
C ILE A 98 -2.72 8.85 -17.68
N ARG A 99 -1.56 8.56 -17.09
CA ARG A 99 -0.54 7.66 -17.70
C ARG A 99 -1.12 6.27 -17.98
N LEU A 100 -1.88 5.72 -17.03
CA LEU A 100 -2.55 4.44 -17.20
C LEU A 100 -3.56 4.49 -18.35
N SER A 101 -4.36 5.55 -18.45
CA SER A 101 -5.33 5.74 -19.53
C SER A 101 -4.69 5.92 -20.92
N GLU A 102 -3.45 6.40 -20.98
CA GLU A 102 -2.70 6.61 -22.23
C GLU A 102 -1.90 5.36 -22.66
N SER A 103 -1.84 4.33 -21.81
CA SER A 103 -1.14 3.09 -22.09
C SER A 103 -1.93 2.16 -23.02
N ASP A 104 -1.22 1.32 -23.76
CA ASP A 104 -1.84 0.32 -24.64
C ASP A 104 -2.27 -0.93 -23.87
N LEU A 105 -1.54 -1.27 -22.79
CA LEU A 105 -1.73 -2.45 -21.96
C LEU A 105 -1.34 -2.17 -20.51
N PHE A 106 -2.05 -2.80 -19.58
CA PHE A 106 -1.68 -2.80 -18.16
C PHE A 106 -1.48 -4.22 -17.63
N PHE A 107 -0.35 -4.48 -16.96
CA PHE A 107 -0.11 -5.74 -16.26
C PHE A 107 0.05 -5.53 -14.76
N TYR A 108 -0.53 -6.42 -13.97
CA TYR A 108 -0.43 -6.39 -12.51
C TYR A 108 -0.27 -7.79 -11.93
N HIS A 109 0.00 -7.89 -10.62
CA HIS A 109 0.26 -9.16 -9.99
C HIS A 109 -1.01 -10.01 -9.90
N GLY A 110 -2.09 -9.44 -9.38
CA GLY A 110 -3.34 -10.15 -9.11
C GLY A 110 -3.39 -10.76 -7.72
N LEU A 111 -4.40 -11.59 -7.45
CA LEU A 111 -4.64 -12.23 -6.14
C LEU A 111 -4.67 -11.25 -4.94
N GLY A 112 -5.09 -10.00 -5.18
CA GLY A 112 -5.23 -8.97 -4.14
C GLY A 112 -3.93 -8.30 -3.70
N LEU A 113 -2.80 -8.49 -4.40
CA LEU A 113 -1.56 -7.78 -4.06
C LEU A 113 -1.72 -6.26 -4.22
N GLU A 114 -2.36 -5.81 -5.29
CA GLU A 114 -2.67 -4.40 -5.56
C GLU A 114 -4.14 -4.08 -5.25
N PRO A 115 -4.48 -3.69 -4.00
CA PRO A 115 -5.89 -3.48 -3.60
C PRO A 115 -6.57 -2.35 -4.39
N TRP A 116 -5.80 -1.40 -4.89
CA TRP A 116 -6.27 -0.23 -5.64
C TRP A 116 -6.66 -0.54 -7.10
N VAL A 117 -6.26 -1.68 -7.67
CA VAL A 117 -6.40 -1.92 -9.13
C VAL A 117 -7.86 -1.99 -9.57
N GLU A 118 -8.71 -2.76 -8.87
CA GLU A 118 -10.09 -2.97 -9.30
C GLU A 118 -10.92 -1.68 -9.21
N SER A 119 -10.82 -0.97 -8.08
CA SER A 119 -11.49 0.32 -7.88
C SER A 119 -11.05 1.34 -8.91
N THR A 120 -9.73 1.45 -9.14
CA THR A 120 -9.15 2.35 -10.14
C THR A 120 -9.68 2.07 -11.54
N LEU A 121 -9.55 0.83 -12.01
CA LEU A 121 -9.97 0.46 -13.37
C LEU A 121 -11.48 0.65 -13.57
N SER A 122 -12.29 0.38 -12.53
CA SER A 122 -13.75 0.55 -12.59
C SER A 122 -14.19 2.02 -12.65
N ALA A 123 -13.41 2.92 -12.05
CA ALA A 123 -13.69 4.36 -12.04
C ALA A 123 -13.28 5.05 -13.35
N MET A 124 -12.44 4.41 -14.17
CA MET A 124 -11.93 4.98 -15.41
C MET A 124 -12.92 4.82 -16.57
N THR A 125 -13.18 5.91 -17.29
CA THR A 125 -13.94 5.87 -18.54
C THR A 125 -13.18 5.16 -19.67
N ASN A 126 -11.85 5.27 -19.67
CA ASN A 126 -10.97 4.71 -20.71
C ASN A 126 -9.85 3.86 -20.09
N ALA A 127 -10.24 2.79 -19.39
CA ALA A 127 -9.29 1.83 -18.85
C ALA A 127 -8.61 1.04 -19.98
N PRO A 128 -7.27 0.87 -19.95
CA PRO A 128 -6.59 0.01 -20.91
C PRO A 128 -6.97 -1.47 -20.68
N PRO A 129 -6.80 -2.34 -21.70
CA PRO A 129 -6.83 -3.78 -21.48
C PRO A 129 -5.85 -4.18 -20.38
N SER A 130 -6.35 -4.85 -19.33
CA SER A 130 -5.59 -5.18 -18.13
C SER A 130 -5.48 -6.68 -17.91
N PHE A 131 -4.31 -7.14 -17.46
CA PHE A 131 -4.01 -8.56 -17.30
C PHE A 131 -3.22 -8.82 -16.01
N MET A 132 -3.71 -9.77 -15.21
CA MET A 132 -3.01 -10.25 -14.03
C MET A 132 -2.01 -11.37 -14.37
N THR A 133 -0.86 -11.39 -13.70
CA THR A 133 0.14 -12.46 -13.84
C THR A 133 -0.24 -13.72 -13.06
N HIS A 134 -0.94 -13.57 -11.94
CA HIS A 134 -1.42 -14.66 -11.10
C HIS A 134 -2.93 -14.66 -11.04
N THR A 135 -3.53 -15.85 -11.15
CA THR A 135 -4.96 -16.07 -10.99
C THR A 135 -5.22 -17.39 -10.28
N MET A 136 -6.38 -17.48 -9.62
CA MET A 136 -6.81 -18.74 -9.04
C MET A 136 -7.06 -19.75 -10.17
N PRO A 137 -6.68 -21.02 -9.98
CA PRO A 137 -7.12 -22.09 -10.87
C PRO A 137 -8.65 -22.07 -11.03
N SER A 138 -9.12 -22.48 -12.21
CA SER A 138 -10.56 -22.49 -12.50
C SER A 138 -11.32 -23.31 -11.46
N GLY A 139 -12.30 -22.69 -10.80
CA GLY A 139 -13.13 -23.32 -9.77
C GLY A 139 -12.60 -23.19 -8.34
N GLU A 140 -11.46 -22.54 -8.13
CA GLU A 140 -10.98 -22.18 -6.80
C GLU A 140 -11.33 -20.73 -6.47
N ALA A 141 -11.82 -20.50 -5.24
CA ALA A 141 -12.06 -19.17 -4.70
C ALA A 141 -10.92 -18.79 -3.75
N THR A 142 -10.67 -17.50 -3.61
CA THR A 142 -9.78 -16.99 -2.56
C THR A 142 -10.31 -17.41 -1.19
N VAL A 143 -9.40 -17.61 -0.24
CA VAL A 143 -9.76 -17.87 1.15
C VAL A 143 -10.44 -16.62 1.70
N ASP A 144 -11.68 -16.76 2.14
CA ASP A 144 -12.45 -15.67 2.75
C ASP A 144 -12.02 -15.50 4.22
N TYR A 145 -10.96 -14.72 4.43
CA TYR A 145 -10.40 -14.46 5.75
C TYR A 145 -11.38 -13.74 6.68
N ASP A 146 -12.32 -12.96 6.14
CA ASP A 146 -13.35 -12.28 6.94
C ASP A 146 -14.29 -13.30 7.57
N SER A 147 -14.79 -14.25 6.78
CA SER A 147 -15.63 -15.33 7.30
C SER A 147 -14.90 -16.16 8.37
N PHE A 148 -13.60 -16.43 8.19
CA PHE A 148 -12.81 -17.12 9.21
C PHE A 148 -12.61 -16.27 10.47
N LEU A 149 -12.33 -14.98 10.33
CA LEU A 149 -12.18 -14.06 11.46
C LEU A 149 -13.48 -13.97 12.27
N VAL A 150 -14.62 -13.75 11.60
CA VAL A 150 -15.94 -13.69 12.21
C VAL A 150 -16.25 -14.98 12.95
N SER A 151 -16.07 -16.14 12.30
CA SER A 151 -16.29 -17.45 12.94
C SER A 151 -15.45 -17.61 14.20
N ASN A 152 -14.14 -17.34 14.13
CA ASN A 152 -13.25 -17.52 15.27
C ASN A 152 -13.57 -16.55 16.42
N LEU A 153 -13.92 -15.30 16.13
CA LEU A 153 -14.33 -14.33 17.14
C LEU A 153 -15.62 -14.78 17.83
N CYS A 154 -16.58 -15.30 17.08
CA CYS A 154 -17.86 -15.74 17.64
C CYS A 154 -17.74 -17.02 18.47
N ASP A 155 -16.84 -17.92 18.09
CA ASP A 155 -16.45 -19.06 18.92
C ASP A 155 -15.80 -18.59 20.23
N LEU A 156 -14.88 -17.61 20.19
CA LEU A 156 -14.27 -17.04 21.39
C LEU A 156 -15.29 -16.36 22.30
N MET A 157 -16.25 -15.61 21.75
CA MET A 157 -17.30 -14.95 22.52
C MET A 157 -18.27 -15.93 23.17
N THR A 158 -18.36 -17.18 22.67
CA THR A 158 -19.25 -18.22 23.19
C THR A 158 -18.54 -19.16 24.16
N GLU A 159 -17.33 -19.62 23.81
CA GLU A 159 -16.59 -20.66 24.53
C GLU A 159 -15.45 -20.09 25.40
N GLY A 160 -15.02 -18.85 25.13
CA GLY A 160 -13.88 -18.20 25.76
C GLY A 160 -12.53 -18.61 25.16
N PRO A 161 -11.45 -17.85 25.45
CA PRO A 161 -11.41 -16.72 26.39
C PRO A 161 -11.91 -15.40 25.78
N PHE A 162 -12.72 -14.68 26.55
CA PHE A 162 -13.09 -13.28 26.33
C PHE A 162 -12.93 -12.52 27.65
N GLU A 163 -12.72 -11.21 27.58
CA GLU A 163 -12.76 -10.32 28.74
C GLU A 163 -14.19 -9.84 28.98
N SER A 164 -14.60 -9.75 30.23
CA SER A 164 -15.95 -9.33 30.63
C SER A 164 -15.81 -8.17 31.61
N THR A 165 -16.40 -7.03 31.28
CA THR A 165 -16.32 -5.79 32.05
C THR A 165 -17.67 -5.09 32.03
N THR A 166 -18.00 -4.39 33.12
CA THR A 166 -19.16 -3.49 33.18
C THR A 166 -18.66 -2.07 32.93
N LEU A 167 -19.14 -1.43 31.87
CA LEU A 167 -18.98 0.01 31.68
C LEU A 167 -19.98 0.71 32.57
N GLY A 168 -19.51 1.68 33.34
CA GLY A 168 -20.37 2.48 34.21
C GLY A 168 -20.35 3.94 33.81
N MET A 169 -21.40 4.68 34.14
CA MET A 169 -21.45 6.13 33.93
C MET A 169 -20.28 6.82 34.63
N MET A 170 -19.53 7.66 33.91
CA MET A 170 -18.77 8.71 34.58
C MET A 170 -19.80 9.67 35.20
N HIS A 171 -19.93 9.65 36.52
CA HIS A 171 -20.76 10.62 37.22
C HIS A 171 -20.15 12.00 36.98
N ASP A 172 -20.84 12.85 36.22
CA ASP A 172 -20.60 14.29 36.25
C ASP A 172 -20.94 14.77 37.66
N ASP A 173 -19.96 14.72 38.55
CA ASP A 173 -20.02 15.38 39.86
C ASP A 173 -19.84 16.89 39.62
N HIS A 174 -20.77 17.49 38.88
CA HIS A 174 -21.01 18.92 38.92
C HIS A 174 -21.63 19.21 40.28
N GLY A 175 -20.75 19.36 41.27
CA GLY A 175 -21.07 19.82 42.60
C GLY A 175 -21.94 21.06 42.52
N ASP A 176 -23.17 20.88 42.98
CA ASP A 176 -24.15 21.90 43.33
C ASP A 176 -23.48 22.93 44.27
N HIS A 177 -22.93 24.00 43.70
CA HIS A 177 -22.59 25.21 44.44
C HIS A 177 -23.84 26.08 44.55
N GLY A 178 -24.82 25.56 45.29
CA GLY A 178 -25.86 26.35 45.93
C GLY A 178 -25.28 27.16 47.10
N ASP A 179 -25.77 28.40 47.17
CA ASP A 179 -25.67 29.38 48.26
C ASP A 179 -24.31 30.05 48.50
N HIS A 180 -24.26 31.36 48.22
CA HIS A 180 -24.14 32.36 49.28
C HIS A 180 -24.60 33.74 48.79
N ASP A 181 -25.84 34.09 49.18
CA ASP A 181 -26.25 35.48 49.39
C ASP A 181 -25.33 36.13 50.43
N ASP A 182 -24.68 37.25 50.08
CA ASP A 182 -24.23 38.21 51.09
C ASP A 182 -24.52 39.64 50.62
N HIS A 183 -25.46 40.27 51.33
CA HIS A 183 -25.79 41.67 51.22
C HIS A 183 -24.73 42.51 51.92
N GLY A 184 -24.08 43.42 51.20
CA GLY A 184 -23.14 44.40 51.76
C GLY A 184 -23.34 45.79 51.16
N ASP A 185 -23.93 46.66 51.96
CA ASP A 185 -24.25 48.09 51.78
C ASP A 185 -23.07 49.01 51.36
N HIS A 186 -23.45 50.21 50.88
CA HIS A 186 -22.73 51.48 50.64
C HIS A 186 -22.77 51.90 49.16
N GLY A 187 -23.50 52.92 48.69
CA GLY A 187 -23.87 54.20 49.29
C GLY A 187 -22.99 55.28 48.64
N ASP A 188 -23.51 56.03 47.67
CA ASP A 188 -23.05 57.39 47.34
C ASP A 188 -24.06 58.12 46.41
N ASP A 189 -24.35 59.35 46.80
CA ASP A 189 -25.27 60.32 46.20
C ASP A 189 -24.64 61.10 45.01
N HIS A 190 -25.54 61.71 44.22
CA HIS A 190 -25.41 62.96 43.43
C HIS A 190 -25.34 62.91 41.89
N ASP A 191 -26.46 63.38 41.30
CA ASP A 191 -26.61 64.46 40.29
C ASP A 191 -25.43 64.79 39.35
N ASP A 192 -25.65 64.67 38.03
CA ASP A 192 -25.77 65.80 37.08
C ASP A 192 -25.67 65.35 35.61
N ASP A 193 -26.70 65.72 34.84
CA ASP A 193 -26.71 66.28 33.48
C ASP A 193 -25.73 65.84 32.35
N ILE A 194 -26.37 65.67 31.18
CA ILE A 194 -25.89 65.94 29.80
C ILE A 194 -25.27 64.78 28.98
N GLN A 195 -26.08 64.37 27.99
CA GLN A 195 -25.78 64.03 26.59
C GLN A 195 -24.57 63.13 26.29
N THR A 196 -24.84 61.97 25.71
CA THR A 196 -24.72 61.75 24.24
C THR A 196 -25.20 60.34 23.91
N MET A 197 -26.03 60.24 22.87
CA MET A 197 -26.27 58.99 22.16
C MET A 197 -25.08 58.78 21.24
N ALA A 198 -24.27 57.75 21.48
CA ALA A 198 -23.51 57.02 20.47
C ALA A 198 -22.67 55.92 21.14
N ASP A 199 -22.79 54.73 20.57
CA ASP A 199 -21.87 53.59 20.62
C ASP A 199 -21.53 52.98 21.98
N HIS A 200 -22.13 51.82 22.23
CA HIS A 200 -21.36 50.63 22.58
C HIS A 200 -22.03 49.41 21.94
N ASP A 201 -21.42 48.97 20.84
CA ASP A 201 -21.45 47.57 20.40
C ASP A 201 -20.96 46.70 21.57
N ASP A 202 -21.84 45.87 22.11
CA ASP A 202 -21.42 44.68 22.84
C ASP A 202 -22.03 43.49 22.10
N HIS A 203 -21.16 42.88 21.31
CA HIS A 203 -21.34 41.60 20.69
C HIS A 203 -21.47 40.55 21.81
N ASP A 204 -22.65 39.97 21.95
CA ASP A 204 -22.77 38.65 22.58
C ASP A 204 -22.16 37.63 21.60
N ASP A 205 -20.83 37.56 21.62
CA ASP A 205 -20.05 36.44 21.10
C ASP A 205 -20.43 35.23 21.96
N HIS A 206 -21.51 34.55 21.56
CA HIS A 206 -21.71 33.15 21.87
C HIS A 206 -20.65 32.37 21.11
N ASP A 207 -19.47 32.35 21.70
CA ASP A 207 -18.42 31.38 21.50
C ASP A 207 -18.96 29.98 21.87
N ASP A 208 -19.82 29.42 21.01
CA ASP A 208 -20.04 27.98 20.88
C ASP A 208 -18.73 27.39 20.32
N HIS A 209 -17.68 27.40 21.13
CA HIS A 209 -16.49 26.59 20.90
C HIS A 209 -16.80 25.15 21.30
N ASP A 210 -17.59 24.48 20.46
CA ASP A 210 -17.48 23.02 20.31
C ASP A 210 -16.24 22.73 19.45
N ASP A 211 -15.09 23.18 19.95
CA ASP A 211 -13.77 22.83 19.44
C ASP A 211 -13.37 21.50 20.12
N HIS A 212 -14.19 20.47 19.89
CA HIS A 212 -13.79 19.07 20.12
C HIS A 212 -12.92 18.65 18.93
N ASP A 213 -11.77 19.29 18.91
CA ASP A 213 -10.71 19.18 17.94
C ASP A 213 -10.09 17.79 18.05
N ALA A 214 -10.45 16.93 17.09
CA ALA A 214 -9.69 15.77 16.63
C ALA A 214 -9.00 14.94 17.73
N HIS A 215 -9.77 14.22 18.55
CA HIS A 215 -9.25 13.01 19.13
C HIS A 215 -8.88 12.06 17.99
N GLY A 216 -7.60 11.70 17.88
CA GLY A 216 -7.07 10.79 16.86
C GLY A 216 -7.54 9.35 17.02
N HIS A 217 -8.85 9.14 17.11
CA HIS A 217 -9.46 7.83 17.12
C HIS A 217 -9.30 7.21 15.73
N ALA A 218 -8.74 6.02 15.68
CA ALA A 218 -8.73 5.22 14.46
C ALA A 218 -10.18 4.81 14.16
N GLU A 219 -10.66 5.12 12.96
CA GLU A 219 -11.93 4.60 12.48
C GLU A 219 -11.78 3.13 12.06
N ALA A 220 -12.81 2.33 12.30
CA ALA A 220 -12.82 0.94 11.84
C ALA A 220 -12.85 0.90 10.31
N GLU A 221 -11.93 0.15 9.69
CA GLU A 221 -11.92 -0.07 8.24
C GLU A 221 -13.13 -0.89 7.80
N LYS A 222 -13.62 -1.75 8.69
CA LYS A 222 -14.75 -2.62 8.45
C LYS A 222 -15.52 -2.90 9.72
N GLU A 223 -16.84 -2.93 9.59
CA GLU A 223 -17.75 -3.26 10.67
C GLU A 223 -18.69 -4.39 10.24
N PHE A 224 -18.89 -5.35 11.13
CA PHE A 224 -19.89 -6.41 10.99
C PHE A 224 -20.86 -6.34 12.16
N VAL A 225 -22.14 -6.11 11.85
CA VAL A 225 -23.20 -5.99 12.84
C VAL A 225 -24.01 -7.28 12.90
N ASN A 226 -24.11 -7.85 14.10
CA ASN A 226 -24.85 -9.07 14.43
C ASN A 226 -24.63 -10.23 13.43
N PRO A 227 -23.38 -10.73 13.31
CA PRO A 227 -23.06 -11.77 12.35
C PRO A 227 -23.76 -13.10 12.69
N GLU A 228 -24.01 -13.93 11.67
CA GLU A 228 -24.63 -15.24 11.87
C GLU A 228 -23.76 -16.13 12.77
N ASN A 229 -24.40 -16.86 13.69
CA ASN A 229 -23.77 -17.75 14.69
C ASN A 229 -22.99 -17.04 15.80
N CYS A 230 -23.09 -15.71 15.90
CA CYS A 230 -22.58 -14.95 17.04
C CYS A 230 -23.67 -14.74 18.09
N PRO A 231 -23.31 -14.44 19.35
CA PRO A 231 -24.26 -13.94 20.34
C PRO A 231 -25.04 -12.73 19.79
N ALA A 232 -26.28 -12.55 20.25
CA ALA A 232 -27.08 -11.40 19.86
C ALA A 232 -26.38 -10.09 20.24
N ASP A 233 -26.60 -9.04 19.44
CA ASP A 233 -26.04 -7.71 19.65
C ASP A 233 -24.50 -7.66 19.62
N THR A 234 -23.87 -8.61 18.93
CA THR A 234 -22.43 -8.60 18.68
C THR A 234 -22.07 -7.62 17.55
N THR A 235 -21.12 -6.73 17.81
CA THR A 235 -20.48 -5.88 16.80
C THR A 235 -19.00 -6.23 16.70
N ILE A 236 -18.52 -6.46 15.48
CA ILE A 236 -17.10 -6.71 15.19
C ILE A 236 -16.57 -5.53 14.39
N GLN A 237 -15.52 -4.89 14.91
CA GLN A 237 -14.83 -3.79 14.25
C GLN A 237 -13.40 -4.23 13.89
N VAL A 238 -13.01 -4.00 12.64
CA VAL A 238 -11.69 -4.31 12.12
C VAL A 238 -10.92 -3.02 11.99
N PHE A 239 -9.76 -2.98 12.64
CA PHE A 239 -8.85 -1.85 12.61
C PHE A 239 -7.55 -2.25 11.94
N HIS A 240 -6.99 -1.35 11.14
CA HIS A 240 -5.59 -1.42 10.75
C HIS A 240 -4.75 -0.75 11.82
N MET A 241 -3.85 -1.52 12.41
CA MET A 241 -3.03 -1.08 13.54
C MET A 241 -1.57 -1.34 13.22
N GLU A 242 -0.76 -0.29 13.27
CA GLU A 242 0.70 -0.42 13.19
C GLU A 242 1.25 -1.17 14.41
N ALA A 243 2.49 -1.65 14.30
CA ALA A 243 3.17 -2.27 15.43
C ALA A 243 3.35 -1.26 16.57
N GLY A 244 2.73 -1.51 17.71
CA GLY A 244 2.76 -0.58 18.83
C GLY A 244 1.86 -1.02 19.97
N GLU A 245 1.82 -0.19 21.01
CA GLU A 245 0.84 -0.29 22.08
C GLU A 245 -0.35 0.61 21.73
N HIS A 246 -1.54 0.07 21.86
CA HIS A 246 -2.78 0.75 21.51
C HIS A 246 -3.75 0.66 22.68
N VAL A 247 -4.46 1.75 22.93
CA VAL A 247 -5.47 1.84 23.99
C VAL A 247 -6.83 1.90 23.32
N LEU A 248 -7.72 0.98 23.70
CA LEU A 248 -9.12 0.99 23.29
C LEU A 248 -9.93 1.62 24.43
N GLU A 249 -10.60 2.72 24.14
CA GLU A 249 -11.45 3.44 25.07
C GLU A 249 -12.90 3.16 24.70
N PHE A 250 -13.70 2.82 25.70
CA PHE A 250 -15.13 2.53 25.55
C PHE A 250 -15.91 3.44 26.47
N GLU A 251 -16.92 4.10 25.92
CA GLU A 251 -17.83 4.97 26.66
C GLU A 251 -19.25 4.42 26.53
N SER A 252 -20.02 4.48 27.61
CA SER A 252 -21.45 4.17 27.58
C SER A 252 -22.21 5.22 28.39
N GLU A 253 -23.36 5.61 27.88
CA GLU A 253 -24.29 6.53 28.57
C GLU A 253 -24.98 5.84 29.76
N HIS A 254 -24.96 4.50 29.81
CA HIS A 254 -25.64 3.70 30.82
C HIS A 254 -24.74 2.58 31.33
N ASP A 255 -25.08 2.00 32.48
CA ASP A 255 -24.36 0.84 33.00
C ASP A 255 -24.63 -0.37 32.08
N GLU A 256 -23.61 -0.82 31.34
CA GLU A 256 -23.72 -1.91 30.37
C GLU A 256 -22.61 -2.94 30.59
N ASP A 257 -23.03 -4.20 30.72
CA ASP A 257 -22.11 -5.34 30.72
C ASP A 257 -21.72 -5.63 29.27
N PHE A 258 -20.42 -5.58 28.98
CA PHE A 258 -19.91 -5.93 27.66
C PHE A 258 -18.80 -6.99 27.75
N ASN A 259 -18.76 -7.85 26.73
CA ASN A 259 -17.72 -8.84 26.56
C ASN A 259 -16.87 -8.45 25.35
N MET A 260 -15.57 -8.71 25.42
CA MET A 260 -14.62 -8.37 24.37
C MET A 260 -13.68 -9.54 24.09
N ALA A 261 -13.50 -9.84 22.80
CA ALA A 261 -12.46 -10.74 22.31
C ALA A 261 -11.69 -10.02 21.20
N VAL A 262 -10.37 -10.20 21.18
CA VAL A 262 -9.49 -9.58 20.18
C VAL A 262 -8.72 -10.67 19.45
N LEU A 263 -8.78 -10.65 18.12
CA LEU A 263 -8.03 -11.55 17.26
C LEU A 263 -7.31 -10.78 16.16
N LYS A 264 -6.09 -11.22 15.85
CA LYS A 264 -5.38 -10.77 14.65
C LYS A 264 -6.02 -11.43 13.44
N MET A 265 -6.38 -10.63 12.44
CA MET A 265 -6.86 -11.15 11.15
C MET A 265 -5.80 -12.07 10.53
N LEU A 266 -6.25 -13.23 10.04
CA LEU A 266 -5.41 -14.17 9.31
C LEU A 266 -5.20 -13.63 7.89
N GLY A 267 -3.96 -13.65 7.39
CA GLY A 267 -3.64 -13.16 6.05
C GLY A 267 -2.26 -12.53 5.95
N GLY A 268 -1.79 -12.29 4.72
CA GLY A 268 -0.45 -11.79 4.41
C GLY A 268 -0.19 -10.31 4.73
N HIS A 269 -1.01 -9.67 5.57
CA HIS A 269 -0.87 -8.26 5.94
C HIS A 269 0.08 -8.04 7.12
N ALA A 270 1.19 -8.78 7.16
CA ALA A 270 2.28 -8.49 8.08
C ALA A 270 3.19 -7.45 7.43
N HIS A 271 2.79 -6.17 7.51
CA HIS A 271 3.65 -5.07 7.12
C HIS A 271 4.82 -5.00 8.11
N HIS A 272 6.00 -5.42 7.65
CA HIS A 272 7.25 -5.16 8.33
C HIS A 272 7.73 -3.77 7.93
N HIS A 273 7.54 -2.76 8.78
CA HIS A 273 8.33 -1.55 8.71
C HIS A 273 9.61 -1.72 9.53
N HIS A 274 10.75 -1.50 8.87
CA HIS A 274 12.10 -1.47 9.42
C HIS A 274 12.47 -0.06 9.87
#